data_AF-A0A504M265-F1
#
_entry.id   AF-A0A504M265-F1
#
_cell.length_a   1.000
_cell.length_b   1.000
_cell.length_c   1.000
_cell.angle_alpha   90.00
_cell.angle_beta   90.00
_cell.angle_gamma   90.00
#
_symmetry.space_group_name_H-M   'P 1'
#
loop_
_entity.id
_entity.type
_entity.pdbx_description
1 polymer ?
#
loop_
_entity_poly.entity_id
_entity_poly.type
_entity_poly.pdbx_seq_one_letter_code
_entity_poly.pdbx_strand_id
1 'polypeptide(L)'
;MSVIDEFMNEFAREDGFYLGLHQRQFDPVAAERALQILRRVEFGADHGANYRLISILYEAEVQLGIYAYFNRDDQEFNKYNDLIFSEITDRFNSVRTLGETLTARNVGALLECREWRKNDGASEAAIGKLWGVSPMVLPQSYFSFLVLSNGGEGPLPVQPWWFVLDPAEEVIETVQAGRFKEFFPGLFVIGGNGAGQAIAFDLRSDGSCPVVAFDMTNSNFDESVLPIAPDFDTLIEMIGLSGE
;
A
#
# COMPACT_ATOMS: atom_id res chain seq x y z
N MET A 1 -1.86 -22.88 22.03
CA MET A 1 -2.32 -21.49 22.18
C MET A 1 -1.51 -20.68 21.17
N SER A 2 -2.15 -19.94 20.27
CA SER A 2 -1.41 -19.12 19.31
C SER A 2 -0.78 -17.91 20.02
N VAL A 3 0.24 -17.30 19.42
CA VAL A 3 0.80 -16.03 19.94
C VAL A 3 -0.27 -14.94 20.00
N ILE A 4 -1.26 -14.99 19.10
CA ILE A 4 -2.44 -14.12 19.12
C ILE A 4 -3.28 -14.38 20.37
N ASP A 5 -3.55 -15.64 20.71
CA ASP A 5 -4.28 -15.98 21.93
C ASP A 5 -3.49 -15.60 23.19
N GLU A 6 -2.16 -15.74 23.17
CA GLU A 6 -1.29 -15.25 24.25
C GLU A 6 -1.39 -13.74 24.42
N PHE A 7 -1.35 -12.98 23.32
CA PHE A 7 -1.48 -11.53 23.34
C PHE A 7 -2.86 -11.12 23.83
N MET A 8 -3.93 -11.74 23.32
CA MET A 8 -5.30 -11.51 23.79
C MET A 8 -5.51 -11.86 25.26
N ASN A 9 -4.86 -12.91 25.74
CA ASN A 9 -4.91 -13.25 27.16
C ASN A 9 -4.21 -12.17 28.00
N GLU A 10 -3.11 -11.57 27.54
CA GLU A 10 -2.49 -10.45 28.26
C GLU A 10 -3.41 -9.22 28.32
N PHE A 11 -4.33 -9.04 27.36
CA PHE A 11 -5.37 -7.99 27.43
C PHE A 11 -6.46 -8.30 28.46
N ALA A 12 -6.90 -9.55 28.52
CA ALA A 12 -8.07 -9.94 29.31
C ALA A 12 -7.76 -10.27 30.78
N ARG A 13 -6.48 -10.40 31.14
CA ARG A 13 -6.06 -10.77 32.49
C ARG A 13 -6.27 -9.65 33.51
N GLU A 14 -6.63 -10.05 34.73
CA GLU A 14 -6.80 -9.14 35.88
C GLU A 14 -5.52 -8.38 36.27
N ASP A 15 -4.36 -8.94 35.95
CA ASP A 15 -3.02 -8.36 36.14
C ASP A 15 -2.35 -7.99 34.80
N GLY A 16 -3.16 -7.88 33.73
CA GLY A 16 -2.70 -7.60 32.38
C GLY A 16 -2.31 -6.14 32.18
N PHE A 17 -1.36 -5.92 31.27
CA PHE A 17 -0.81 -4.59 30.99
C PHE A 17 -1.89 -3.54 30.67
N TYR A 18 -2.82 -3.85 29.77
CA TYR A 18 -3.86 -2.91 29.35
C TYR A 18 -4.95 -2.70 30.41
N LEU A 19 -5.29 -3.72 31.20
CA LEU A 19 -6.23 -3.54 32.30
C LEU A 19 -5.64 -2.62 33.38
N GLY A 20 -4.35 -2.78 33.70
CA GLY A 20 -3.61 -1.85 34.55
C GLY A 20 -3.68 -0.42 34.01
N LEU A 21 -3.43 -0.23 32.70
CA LEU A 21 -3.58 1.07 32.05
C LEU A 21 -5.00 1.64 32.18
N HIS A 22 -6.04 0.84 31.96
CA HIS A 22 -7.44 1.24 32.18
C HIS A 22 -7.73 1.70 33.62
N GLN A 23 -7.07 1.09 34.59
CA GLN A 23 -7.15 1.47 36.00
C GLN A 23 -6.18 2.61 36.37
N ARG A 24 -5.46 3.16 35.40
CA ARG A 24 -4.39 4.17 35.56
C ARG A 24 -3.28 3.72 36.50
N GLN A 25 -2.99 2.42 36.51
CA GLN A 25 -1.89 1.81 37.24
C GLN A 25 -0.92 1.21 36.24
N PHE A 26 0.21 1.86 36.05
CA PHE A 26 1.27 1.31 35.22
C PHE A 26 1.98 0.17 35.98
N ASP A 27 2.03 -1.00 35.36
CA ASP A 27 2.80 -2.16 35.85
C ASP A 27 3.93 -2.46 34.85
N PRO A 28 5.21 -2.20 35.20
CA PRO A 28 6.34 -2.44 34.32
C PRO A 28 6.58 -3.93 34.05
N VAL A 29 6.18 -4.82 34.96
CA VAL A 29 6.29 -6.27 34.75
C VAL A 29 5.29 -6.71 33.69
N ALA A 30 4.06 -6.20 33.75
CA ALA A 30 3.07 -6.44 32.71
C ALA A 30 3.48 -5.84 31.36
N ALA A 31 4.06 -4.63 31.36
CA ALA A 31 4.57 -3.98 30.16
C ALA A 31 5.66 -4.80 29.46
N GLU A 32 6.64 -5.32 30.23
CA GLU A 32 7.68 -6.19 29.68
C GLU A 32 7.11 -7.48 29.11
N ARG A 33 6.14 -8.14 29.79
CA ARG A 33 5.47 -9.33 29.25
C ARG A 33 4.76 -9.04 27.93
N ALA A 34 3.99 -7.96 27.87
CA ALA A 34 3.30 -7.54 26.66
C ALA A 34 4.27 -7.29 25.49
N LEU A 35 5.39 -6.61 25.76
CA LEU A 35 6.45 -6.38 24.77
C LEU A 35 7.07 -7.69 24.27
N GLN A 36 7.35 -8.65 25.16
CA GLN A 36 7.90 -9.95 24.78
C GLN A 36 6.93 -10.80 23.94
N ILE A 37 5.62 -10.71 24.22
CA ILE A 37 4.60 -11.37 23.39
C ILE A 37 4.54 -10.69 22.01
N LEU A 38 4.49 -9.36 21.98
CA LEU A 38 4.44 -8.58 20.74
C LEU A 38 5.65 -8.88 19.83
N ARG A 39 6.85 -9.05 20.41
CA ARG A 39 8.05 -9.42 19.66
C ARG A 39 7.94 -10.77 18.95
N ARG A 40 7.15 -11.69 19.48
CA ARG A 40 6.92 -13.04 18.91
C ARG A 40 5.79 -13.06 17.88
N VAL A 41 5.10 -11.95 17.68
CA VAL A 41 4.06 -11.84 16.66
C VAL A 41 4.68 -11.86 15.28
N GLU A 42 4.23 -12.81 14.45
CA GLU A 42 4.58 -12.94 13.04
C GLU A 42 3.31 -12.97 12.19
N PHE A 43 3.34 -12.28 11.06
CA PHE A 43 2.26 -12.35 10.06
C PHE A 43 2.49 -13.56 9.15
N GLY A 44 1.45 -14.37 9.01
CA GLY A 44 1.50 -15.61 8.23
C GLY A 44 0.65 -15.54 6.96
N ALA A 45 0.44 -16.70 6.33
CA ALA A 45 -0.43 -16.83 5.15
C ALA A 45 -1.94 -16.77 5.49
N ASP A 46 -2.31 -16.88 6.77
CA ASP A 46 -3.71 -16.78 7.20
C ASP A 46 -4.14 -15.31 7.31
N HIS A 47 -4.78 -14.80 6.25
CA HIS A 47 -5.29 -13.44 6.21
C HIS A 47 -6.29 -13.14 7.33
N GLY A 48 -7.14 -14.11 7.71
CA GLY A 48 -8.11 -13.92 8.79
C GLY A 48 -7.43 -13.74 10.15
N ALA A 49 -6.36 -14.48 10.41
CA ALA A 49 -5.51 -14.28 11.59
C ALA A 49 -4.80 -12.93 11.57
N ASN A 50 -4.27 -12.51 10.42
CA ASN A 50 -3.60 -11.22 10.26
C ASN A 50 -4.54 -10.03 10.49
N TYR A 51 -5.78 -10.08 10.00
CA TYR A 51 -6.79 -9.04 10.24
C TYR A 51 -7.14 -8.91 11.73
N ARG A 52 -7.33 -10.03 12.42
CA ARG A 52 -7.55 -10.02 13.87
C ARG A 52 -6.37 -9.37 14.58
N LEU A 53 -5.16 -9.71 14.17
CA LEU A 53 -3.93 -9.18 14.76
C LEU A 53 -3.83 -7.65 14.57
N ILE A 54 -4.08 -7.16 13.36
CA ILE A 54 -4.10 -5.72 13.05
C ILE A 54 -5.12 -4.99 13.91
N SER A 55 -6.34 -5.52 14.06
CA SER A 55 -7.37 -4.91 14.91
C SER A 55 -6.88 -4.74 16.35
N ILE A 56 -6.21 -5.76 16.89
CA ILE A 56 -5.72 -5.73 18.27
C ILE A 56 -4.55 -4.75 18.41
N LEU A 57 -3.63 -4.71 17.45
CA LEU A 57 -2.51 -3.75 17.44
C LEU A 57 -3.00 -2.30 17.35
N TYR A 58 -4.06 -2.06 16.58
CA TYR A 58 -4.68 -0.74 16.48
C TYR A 58 -5.34 -0.32 17.80
N GLU A 59 -6.09 -1.22 18.45
CA GLU A 59 -6.67 -0.96 19.77
C GLU A 59 -5.59 -0.70 20.83
N ALA A 60 -4.50 -1.47 20.82
CA ALA A 60 -3.32 -1.24 21.65
C ALA A 60 -2.75 0.17 21.49
N GLU A 61 -2.51 0.59 20.25
CA GLU A 61 -1.97 1.91 19.91
C GLU A 61 -2.87 3.04 20.44
N VAL A 62 -4.18 2.93 20.21
CA VAL A 62 -5.17 3.91 20.67
C VAL A 62 -5.17 4.01 22.20
N GLN A 63 -5.18 2.88 22.91
CA GLN A 63 -5.15 2.88 24.38
C GLN A 63 -3.86 3.50 24.91
N LEU A 64 -2.70 3.12 24.37
CA LEU A 64 -1.41 3.71 24.75
C LEU A 64 -1.40 5.23 24.57
N GLY A 65 -1.90 5.72 23.44
CA GLY A 65 -2.02 7.17 23.19
C GLY A 65 -2.89 7.89 24.22
N ILE A 66 -4.02 7.29 24.62
CA ILE A 66 -4.89 7.84 25.66
C ILE A 66 -4.17 7.89 27.01
N TYR A 67 -3.45 6.83 27.40
CA TYR A 67 -2.81 6.76 28.71
C TYR A 67 -1.48 7.50 28.79
N ALA A 68 -0.80 7.74 27.67
CA ALA A 68 0.42 8.54 27.63
C ALA A 68 0.19 9.95 28.18
N TYR A 69 -0.98 10.53 27.94
CA TYR A 69 -1.32 11.84 28.51
C TYR A 69 -1.33 11.84 30.05
N PHE A 70 -1.82 10.77 30.66
CA PHE A 70 -1.95 10.64 32.11
C PHE A 70 -0.66 10.20 32.82
N ASN A 71 0.27 9.59 32.10
CA ASN A 71 1.52 9.04 32.64
C ASN A 71 2.77 9.73 32.09
N ARG A 72 2.63 10.90 31.44
CA ARG A 72 3.75 11.61 30.77
C ARG A 72 4.96 11.92 31.67
N ASP A 73 4.75 12.01 32.98
CA ASP A 73 5.80 12.32 33.95
C ASP A 73 6.44 11.03 34.54
N ASP A 74 5.89 9.85 34.21
CA ASP A 74 6.41 8.55 34.61
C ASP A 74 7.44 8.07 33.57
N GLN A 75 8.71 8.05 33.98
CA GLN A 75 9.82 7.66 33.12
C GLN A 75 9.76 6.20 32.69
N GLU A 76 9.22 5.32 33.54
CA GLU A 76 9.15 3.90 33.24
C GLU A 76 8.02 3.63 32.25
N PHE A 77 6.86 4.28 32.45
CA PHE A 77 5.80 4.29 31.44
C PHE A 77 6.32 4.77 30.09
N ASN A 78 6.98 5.93 30.03
CA ASN A 78 7.45 6.51 28.78
C ASN A 78 8.39 5.56 28.03
N LYS A 79 9.33 4.92 28.75
CA LYS A 79 10.23 3.92 28.17
C LYS A 79 9.45 2.77 27.51
N TYR A 80 8.48 2.18 28.20
CA TYR A 80 7.73 1.05 27.66
C TYR A 80 6.74 1.47 26.59
N ASN A 81 6.14 2.65 26.71
CA ASN A 81 5.29 3.23 25.67
C ASN A 81 6.08 3.37 24.36
N ASP A 82 7.29 3.92 24.40
CA ASP A 82 8.14 4.06 23.21
C ASP A 82 8.51 2.70 22.61
N LEU A 83 8.90 1.74 23.45
CA LEU A 83 9.26 0.38 23.00
C LEU A 83 8.08 -0.35 22.36
N ILE A 84 6.92 -0.31 22.99
CA ILE A 84 5.72 -0.99 22.48
C ILE A 84 5.23 -0.31 21.21
N PHE A 85 5.21 1.03 21.18
CA PHE A 85 4.79 1.79 19.99
C PHE A 85 5.73 1.52 18.80
N SER A 86 7.04 1.50 19.02
CA SER A 86 8.02 1.14 17.99
C SER A 86 7.77 -0.27 17.46
N GLU A 87 7.55 -1.24 18.34
CA GLU A 87 7.34 -2.64 17.93
C GLU A 87 6.01 -2.81 17.18
N ILE A 88 4.93 -2.13 17.60
CA ILE A 88 3.64 -2.09 16.88
C ILE A 88 3.86 -1.53 15.47
N THR A 89 4.57 -0.40 15.37
CA THR A 89 4.89 0.26 14.09
C THR A 89 5.70 -0.66 13.17
N ASP A 90 6.72 -1.33 13.70
CA ASP A 90 7.53 -2.28 12.95
C ASP A 90 6.71 -3.46 12.43
N ARG A 91 5.74 -3.94 13.23
CA ARG A 91 4.80 -4.99 12.81
C ARG A 91 3.84 -4.51 11.72
N PHE A 92 3.28 -3.31 11.81
CA PHE A 92 2.49 -2.75 10.71
C PHE A 92 3.29 -2.60 9.43
N ASN A 93 4.53 -2.13 9.54
CA ASN A 93 5.44 -2.03 8.40
C ASN A 93 5.78 -3.41 7.81
N SER A 94 5.94 -4.45 8.63
CA SER A 94 6.22 -5.79 8.12
C SER A 94 5.05 -6.41 7.37
N VAL A 95 3.79 -6.15 7.76
CA VAL A 95 2.60 -6.53 6.96
C VAL A 95 2.65 -5.89 5.59
N ARG A 96 2.91 -4.57 5.56
CA ARG A 96 2.99 -3.81 4.33
C ARG A 96 4.06 -4.40 3.40
N THR A 97 5.27 -4.60 3.92
CA THR A 97 6.38 -5.21 3.17
C THR A 97 6.10 -6.65 2.73
N LEU A 98 5.43 -7.46 3.56
CA LEU A 98 5.04 -8.82 3.21
C LEU A 98 4.00 -8.83 2.07
N GLY A 99 2.99 -7.96 2.16
CA GLY A 99 2.02 -7.75 1.08
C GLY A 99 2.69 -7.28 -0.21
N GLU A 100 3.62 -6.34 -0.11
CA GLU A 100 4.44 -5.86 -1.24
C GLU A 100 5.26 -6.99 -1.87
N THR A 101 5.90 -7.83 -1.05
CA THR A 101 6.75 -8.94 -1.50
C THR A 101 5.95 -10.06 -2.13
N LEU A 102 4.81 -10.44 -1.54
CA LEU A 102 3.92 -11.47 -2.09
C LEU A 102 3.32 -11.02 -3.41
N THR A 103 2.88 -9.76 -3.49
CA THR A 103 2.37 -9.16 -4.72
C THR A 103 3.48 -9.11 -5.77
N ALA A 104 4.67 -8.59 -5.47
CA ALA A 104 5.78 -8.52 -6.40
C ALA A 104 6.27 -9.89 -6.89
N ARG A 105 6.30 -10.93 -6.03
CA ARG A 105 6.64 -12.30 -6.43
C ARG A 105 5.60 -12.90 -7.38
N ASN A 106 4.31 -12.67 -7.11
CA ASN A 106 3.23 -13.15 -7.99
C ASN A 106 3.26 -12.44 -9.34
N VAL A 107 3.49 -11.12 -9.36
CA VAL A 107 3.64 -10.33 -10.60
C VAL A 107 4.89 -10.76 -11.38
N GLY A 108 6.02 -11.01 -10.69
CA GLY A 108 7.25 -11.50 -11.31
C GLY A 108 7.06 -12.79 -12.09
N ALA A 109 6.48 -13.81 -11.44
CA ALA A 109 6.18 -15.08 -12.09
C ALA A 109 5.15 -14.94 -13.23
N LEU A 110 4.20 -14.01 -13.07
CA LEU A 110 3.17 -13.72 -14.07
C LEU A 110 3.75 -13.10 -15.34
N LEU A 111 4.79 -12.26 -15.25
CA LEU A 111 5.42 -11.65 -16.43
C LEU A 111 6.40 -12.58 -17.17
N GLU A 112 6.94 -13.63 -16.54
CA GLU A 112 7.91 -14.55 -17.16
C GLU A 112 7.37 -15.27 -18.41
N CYS A 113 6.05 -15.44 -18.51
CA CYS A 113 5.40 -16.08 -19.66
C CYS A 113 4.64 -15.09 -20.56
N ARG A 114 4.90 -13.79 -20.43
CA ARG A 114 4.17 -12.73 -21.14
C ARG A 114 5.07 -11.87 -22.02
N GLU A 115 4.48 -11.22 -23.01
CA GLU A 115 5.21 -10.31 -23.90
C GLU A 115 5.41 -8.94 -23.23
N TRP A 116 6.18 -8.89 -22.15
CA TRP A 116 6.48 -7.64 -21.45
C TRP A 116 7.98 -7.31 -21.51
N ARG A 117 8.30 -6.19 -22.14
CA ARG A 117 9.65 -5.63 -22.19
C ARG A 117 9.84 -4.73 -20.98
N LYS A 118 10.32 -5.34 -19.89
CA LYS A 118 10.55 -4.62 -18.65
C LYS A 118 11.81 -3.76 -18.67
N ASN A 119 11.76 -2.67 -17.93
CA ASN A 119 12.94 -1.95 -17.45
C ASN A 119 13.45 -2.57 -16.12
N ASP A 120 14.58 -2.07 -15.63
CA ASP A 120 15.01 -2.32 -14.25
C ASP A 120 13.99 -1.76 -13.25
N GLY A 121 13.99 -2.31 -12.04
CA GLY A 121 13.08 -1.92 -10.96
C GLY A 121 13.31 -0.49 -10.46
N ALA A 122 12.25 0.14 -9.97
CA ALA A 122 12.29 1.50 -9.46
C ALA A 122 13.05 1.56 -8.13
N SER A 123 13.82 2.64 -7.94
CA SER A 123 14.50 2.86 -6.66
C SER A 123 13.52 3.23 -5.55
N GLU A 124 13.83 2.88 -4.30
CA GLU A 124 13.03 3.28 -3.14
C GLU A 124 12.83 4.80 -3.08
N ALA A 125 13.85 5.58 -3.46
CA ALA A 125 13.77 7.03 -3.50
C ALA A 125 12.78 7.54 -4.57
N ALA A 126 12.70 6.88 -5.74
CA ALA A 126 11.73 7.21 -6.77
C ALA A 126 10.31 6.86 -6.34
N ILE A 127 10.11 5.68 -5.75
CA ILE A 127 8.83 5.24 -5.19
C ILE A 127 8.35 6.22 -4.10
N GLY A 128 9.22 6.60 -3.16
CA GLY A 128 8.88 7.54 -2.09
C GLY A 128 8.48 8.93 -2.62
N LYS A 129 9.15 9.42 -3.68
CA LYS A 129 8.78 10.68 -4.33
C LYS A 129 7.45 10.58 -5.06
N LEU A 130 7.20 9.49 -5.79
CA LEU A 130 5.95 9.25 -6.50
C LEU A 130 4.77 9.21 -5.54
N TRP A 131 4.96 8.57 -4.39
CA TRP A 131 3.99 8.57 -3.31
C TRP A 131 3.68 10.00 -2.82
N GLY A 132 4.71 10.82 -2.64
CA GLY A 132 4.57 12.21 -2.18
C GLY A 132 3.88 13.17 -3.16
N VAL A 133 3.90 12.89 -4.46
CA VAL A 133 3.19 13.71 -5.47
C VAL A 133 1.78 13.20 -5.80
N SER A 134 1.43 12.00 -5.33
CA SER A 134 0.12 11.41 -5.58
C SER A 134 -0.96 12.16 -4.79
N PRO A 135 -2.06 12.61 -5.42
CA PRO A 135 -3.09 13.40 -4.74
C PRO A 135 -3.95 12.58 -3.77
N MET A 136 -3.87 11.25 -3.85
CA MET A 136 -4.48 10.28 -2.95
C MET A 136 -3.68 8.99 -2.93
N VAL A 137 -4.10 8.04 -2.10
CA VAL A 137 -3.49 6.71 -2.04
C VAL A 137 -3.78 5.95 -3.34
N LEU A 138 -2.74 5.74 -4.15
CA LEU A 138 -2.81 4.90 -5.35
C LEU A 138 -2.73 3.40 -4.99
N PRO A 139 -3.15 2.48 -5.88
CA PRO A 139 -3.09 1.04 -5.63
C PRO A 139 -1.67 0.56 -5.28
N GLN A 140 -1.53 -0.25 -4.23
CA GLN A 140 -0.23 -0.80 -3.84
C GLN A 140 0.39 -1.67 -4.93
N SER A 141 -0.46 -2.39 -5.69
CA SER A 141 -0.06 -3.22 -6.82
C SER A 141 0.68 -2.43 -7.91
N TYR A 142 0.38 -1.15 -8.08
CA TYR A 142 1.12 -0.24 -8.97
C TYR A 142 2.57 0.00 -8.52
N PHE A 143 2.76 0.33 -7.24
CA PHE A 143 4.11 0.53 -6.70
C PHE A 143 4.92 -0.77 -6.71
N SER A 144 4.29 -1.90 -6.34
CA SER A 144 4.92 -3.22 -6.43
C SER A 144 5.31 -3.58 -7.87
N PHE A 145 4.50 -3.19 -8.87
CA PHE A 145 4.85 -3.38 -10.28
C PHE A 145 6.04 -2.51 -10.70
N LEU A 146 6.09 -1.24 -10.28
CA LEU A 146 7.23 -0.35 -10.57
C LEU A 146 8.55 -0.83 -9.94
N VAL A 147 8.50 -1.39 -8.73
CA VAL A 147 9.68 -2.02 -8.10
C VAL A 147 10.20 -3.20 -8.91
N LEU A 148 9.33 -3.90 -9.64
CA LEU A 148 9.70 -5.00 -10.54
C LEU A 148 10.14 -4.52 -11.94
N SER A 149 9.48 -3.48 -12.45
CA SER A 149 9.59 -2.94 -13.81
C SER A 149 9.31 -1.44 -13.77
N ASN A 150 10.35 -0.60 -13.68
CA ASN A 150 10.19 0.87 -13.66
C ASN A 150 9.89 1.40 -15.07
N GLY A 151 8.63 1.25 -15.46
CA GLY A 151 8.23 1.35 -16.84
C GLY A 151 8.48 0.06 -17.61
N GLY A 152 8.14 0.09 -18.88
CA GLY A 152 8.22 -1.04 -19.79
C GLY A 152 7.10 -0.98 -20.83
N GLU A 153 7.09 -1.94 -21.75
CA GLU A 153 6.06 -1.98 -22.79
C GLU A 153 5.63 -3.40 -23.17
N GLY A 154 4.40 -3.53 -23.65
CA GLY A 154 3.87 -4.79 -24.18
C GLY A 154 2.40 -4.68 -24.63
N PRO A 155 1.85 -5.74 -25.23
CA PRO A 155 0.47 -5.74 -25.69
C PRO A 155 -0.53 -5.75 -24.53
N LEU A 156 -1.73 -5.27 -24.84
CA LEU A 156 -2.95 -5.45 -24.06
C LEU A 156 -3.99 -6.18 -24.93
N PRO A 157 -4.81 -7.07 -24.35
CA PRO A 157 -5.90 -7.76 -25.05
C PRO A 157 -7.14 -6.89 -25.24
N VAL A 158 -7.07 -5.62 -24.85
CA VAL A 158 -8.12 -4.60 -24.98
C VAL A 158 -7.50 -3.31 -25.50
N GLN A 159 -8.31 -2.43 -26.09
CA GLN A 159 -7.89 -1.07 -26.44
C GLN A 159 -7.22 -0.40 -25.21
N PRO A 160 -6.06 0.26 -25.37
CA PRO A 160 -5.44 0.68 -26.64
C PRO A 160 -4.49 -0.33 -27.31
N TRP A 161 -4.58 -1.63 -26.97
CA TRP A 161 -3.83 -2.77 -27.52
C TRP A 161 -2.33 -2.81 -27.21
N TRP A 162 -1.77 -1.69 -26.76
CA TRP A 162 -0.39 -1.58 -26.34
C TRP A 162 -0.32 -0.73 -25.08
N PHE A 163 0.44 -1.17 -24.10
CA PHE A 163 0.75 -0.40 -22.91
C PHE A 163 2.23 -0.06 -22.90
N VAL A 164 2.51 1.22 -22.79
CA VAL A 164 3.80 1.78 -22.39
C VAL A 164 3.59 2.33 -20.99
N LEU A 165 4.19 1.69 -19.99
CA LEU A 165 4.23 2.19 -18.63
C LEU A 165 5.39 3.17 -18.51
N ASP A 166 5.10 4.38 -18.04
CA ASP A 166 6.15 5.38 -17.81
C ASP A 166 6.94 5.03 -16.52
N PRO A 167 8.26 5.27 -16.50
CA PRO A 167 9.02 5.21 -15.26
C PRO A 167 8.47 6.16 -14.20
N ALA A 168 8.65 5.82 -12.92
CA ALA A 168 8.18 6.61 -11.79
C ALA A 168 8.61 8.08 -11.88
N GLU A 169 9.82 8.34 -12.36
CA GLU A 169 10.38 9.67 -12.57
C GLU A 169 9.59 10.49 -13.59
N GLU A 170 9.19 9.89 -14.71
CA GLU A 170 8.41 10.56 -15.76
C GLU A 170 6.97 10.81 -15.33
N VAL A 171 6.39 9.88 -14.56
CA VAL A 171 5.09 10.09 -13.93
C VAL A 171 5.14 11.29 -12.97
N ILE A 172 6.18 11.39 -12.13
CA ILE A 172 6.39 12.54 -11.23
C ILE A 172 6.45 13.85 -12.03
N GLU A 173 7.25 13.89 -13.09
CA GLU A 173 7.38 15.08 -13.95
C GLU A 173 6.04 15.47 -14.58
N THR A 174 5.30 14.50 -15.11
CA THR A 174 3.99 14.70 -15.74
C THR A 174 2.97 15.30 -14.77
N VAL A 175 2.93 14.77 -13.54
CA VAL A 175 2.04 15.24 -12.47
C VAL A 175 2.41 16.66 -12.05
N GLN A 176 3.70 16.93 -11.80
CA GLN A 176 4.18 18.24 -11.36
C GLN A 176 3.99 19.32 -12.42
N ALA A 177 4.18 18.97 -13.70
CA ALA A 177 3.92 19.87 -14.82
C ALA A 177 2.42 20.16 -15.02
N GLY A 178 1.55 19.34 -14.42
CA GLY A 178 0.09 19.49 -14.56
C GLY A 178 -0.39 19.28 -16.00
N ARG A 179 0.35 18.50 -16.82
CA ARG A 179 0.20 18.42 -18.29
C ARG A 179 -1.23 18.16 -18.76
N PHE A 180 -1.98 17.36 -18.01
CA PHE A 180 -3.35 16.96 -18.38
C PHE A 180 -4.43 17.56 -17.47
N LYS A 181 -4.04 18.32 -16.44
CA LYS A 181 -4.95 18.75 -15.37
C LYS A 181 -6.05 19.70 -15.84
N GLU A 182 -5.79 20.46 -16.90
CA GLU A 182 -6.76 21.41 -17.48
C GLU A 182 -7.94 20.70 -18.16
N PHE A 183 -7.65 19.68 -18.97
CA PHE A 183 -8.67 19.00 -19.79
C PHE A 183 -9.18 17.69 -19.17
N PHE A 184 -8.35 17.04 -18.36
CA PHE A 184 -8.67 15.76 -17.72
C PHE A 184 -8.47 15.83 -16.20
N PRO A 185 -9.22 16.69 -15.49
CA PRO A 185 -9.10 16.80 -14.05
C PRO A 185 -9.49 15.48 -13.38
N GLY A 186 -8.69 15.05 -12.40
CA GLY A 186 -8.89 13.80 -11.69
C GLY A 186 -8.32 12.56 -12.36
N LEU A 187 -7.70 12.68 -13.55
CA LEU A 187 -6.89 11.60 -14.11
C LEU A 187 -5.43 11.72 -13.68
N PHE A 188 -4.85 10.60 -13.23
CA PHE A 188 -3.44 10.48 -12.88
C PHE A 188 -2.75 9.59 -13.92
N VAL A 189 -2.05 10.22 -14.86
CA VAL A 189 -1.41 9.54 -15.99
C VAL A 189 -0.21 8.71 -15.52
N ILE A 190 -0.18 7.45 -15.94
CA ILE A 190 0.87 6.47 -15.60
C ILE A 190 1.62 5.95 -16.83
N GLY A 191 1.22 6.37 -18.02
CA GLY A 191 1.76 5.86 -19.27
C GLY A 191 0.89 6.19 -20.47
N GLY A 192 1.01 5.40 -21.52
CA GLY A 192 0.23 5.52 -22.74
C GLY A 192 0.30 4.28 -23.61
N ASN A 193 -0.01 4.42 -24.89
CA ASN A 193 0.14 3.35 -25.89
C ASN A 193 1.35 3.57 -26.82
N GLY A 194 2.18 4.59 -26.55
CA GLY A 194 3.26 5.03 -27.44
C GLY A 194 2.81 5.76 -28.72
N ALA A 195 1.49 5.99 -28.88
CA ALA A 195 0.89 6.51 -30.11
C ALA A 195 -0.37 7.36 -29.83
N GLY A 196 -0.21 8.47 -29.11
CA GLY A 196 -1.25 9.50 -28.99
C GLY A 196 -2.33 9.27 -27.92
N GLN A 197 -2.35 8.11 -27.26
CA GLN A 197 -3.25 7.85 -26.13
C GLN A 197 -2.46 7.76 -24.82
N ALA A 198 -2.96 8.43 -23.79
CA ALA A 198 -2.48 8.33 -22.42
C ALA A 198 -3.32 7.30 -21.66
N ILE A 199 -2.71 6.65 -20.68
CA ILE A 199 -3.33 5.71 -19.76
C ILE A 199 -3.18 6.24 -18.34
N ALA A 200 -4.27 6.21 -17.56
CA ALA A 200 -4.36 6.87 -16.27
C ALA A 200 -5.21 6.11 -15.27
N PHE A 201 -4.96 6.36 -13.98
CA PHE A 201 -5.96 6.12 -12.95
C PHE A 201 -7.03 7.20 -13.00
N ASP A 202 -8.29 6.78 -12.95
CA ASP A 202 -9.43 7.68 -12.70
C ASP A 202 -9.65 7.83 -11.20
N LEU A 203 -9.23 8.97 -10.65
CA LEU A 203 -9.28 9.27 -9.22
C LEU A 203 -10.57 9.97 -8.80
N ARG A 204 -11.57 10.04 -9.69
CA ARG A 204 -12.85 10.70 -9.39
C ARG A 204 -13.84 9.75 -8.72
N SER A 205 -13.56 8.45 -8.73
CA SER A 205 -14.39 7.44 -8.07
C SER A 205 -13.92 7.24 -6.63
N ASP A 206 -14.87 7.18 -5.69
CA ASP A 206 -14.55 6.96 -4.27
C ASP A 206 -14.03 5.53 -4.05
N GLY A 207 -12.75 5.41 -3.70
CA GLY A 207 -12.14 4.16 -3.22
C GLY A 207 -11.76 3.13 -4.28
N SER A 208 -12.22 3.28 -5.53
CA SER A 208 -11.70 2.53 -6.68
C SER A 208 -10.85 3.45 -7.56
N CYS A 209 -9.71 2.97 -8.03
CA CYS A 209 -8.87 3.65 -9.03
C CYS A 209 -8.93 2.87 -10.36
N PRO A 210 -10.02 2.97 -11.15
CA PRO A 210 -10.09 2.34 -12.45
C PRO A 210 -8.96 2.82 -13.35
N VAL A 211 -8.54 1.95 -14.27
CA VAL A 211 -7.57 2.31 -15.30
C VAL A 211 -8.33 2.64 -16.58
N VAL A 212 -8.04 3.82 -17.13
CA VAL A 212 -8.65 4.35 -18.35
C VAL A 212 -7.60 4.77 -19.37
N ALA A 213 -7.96 4.78 -20.65
CA ALA A 213 -7.21 5.41 -21.73
C ALA A 213 -7.92 6.67 -22.19
N PHE A 214 -7.19 7.65 -22.73
CA PHE A 214 -7.77 8.81 -23.41
C PHE A 214 -6.87 9.33 -24.53
N ASP A 215 -7.48 9.93 -25.56
CA ASP A 215 -6.79 10.60 -26.66
C ASP A 215 -6.19 11.93 -26.16
N MET A 216 -4.87 12.07 -26.26
CA MET A 216 -4.15 13.26 -25.81
C MET A 216 -4.42 14.51 -26.65
N THR A 217 -5.07 14.36 -27.81
CA THR A 217 -5.43 15.44 -28.73
C THR A 217 -6.90 15.87 -28.61
N ASN A 218 -7.71 15.10 -27.89
CA ASN A 218 -9.10 15.44 -27.60
C ASN A 218 -9.17 16.13 -26.23
N SER A 219 -9.90 17.24 -26.13
CA SER A 219 -10.13 17.95 -24.87
C SER A 219 -11.50 17.64 -24.24
N ASN A 220 -12.35 16.87 -24.93
CA ASN A 220 -13.64 16.45 -24.42
C ASN A 220 -13.51 15.15 -23.62
N PHE A 221 -13.71 15.26 -22.32
CA PHE A 221 -13.62 14.15 -21.38
C PHE A 221 -14.54 12.98 -21.76
N ASP A 222 -15.84 13.26 -21.96
CA ASP A 222 -16.87 12.23 -22.12
C ASP A 222 -16.74 11.46 -23.45
N GLU A 223 -16.15 12.10 -24.45
CA GLU A 223 -15.89 11.48 -25.76
C GLU A 223 -14.56 10.75 -25.82
N SER A 224 -13.60 11.13 -24.97
CA SER A 224 -12.22 10.66 -25.07
C SER A 224 -11.89 9.50 -24.14
N VAL A 225 -12.56 9.37 -23.00
CA VAL A 225 -12.16 8.42 -21.95
C VAL A 225 -12.74 7.03 -22.20
N LEU A 226 -11.86 6.04 -22.28
CA LEU A 226 -12.17 4.64 -22.50
C LEU A 226 -11.75 3.81 -21.26
N PRO A 227 -12.66 3.04 -20.65
CA PRO A 227 -12.28 2.13 -19.57
C PRO A 227 -11.40 0.99 -20.09
N ILE A 228 -10.33 0.68 -19.36
CA ILE A 228 -9.42 -0.46 -19.62
C ILE A 228 -9.66 -1.56 -18.59
N ALA A 229 -9.59 -1.20 -17.30
CA ALA A 229 -9.69 -2.14 -16.18
C ALA A 229 -10.40 -1.49 -14.97
N PRO A 230 -11.12 -2.27 -14.15
CA PRO A 230 -11.76 -1.76 -12.93
C PRO A 230 -10.76 -1.36 -11.84
N ASP A 231 -9.55 -1.90 -11.89
CA ASP A 231 -8.44 -1.63 -10.96
C ASP A 231 -7.09 -2.03 -11.59
N PHE A 232 -5.99 -1.70 -10.91
CA PHE A 232 -4.64 -2.00 -11.41
C PHE A 232 -4.31 -3.49 -11.37
N ASP A 233 -4.84 -4.25 -10.41
CA ASP A 233 -4.62 -5.69 -10.32
C ASP A 233 -5.19 -6.42 -11.54
N THR A 234 -6.38 -6.02 -11.99
CA THR A 234 -6.98 -6.51 -13.24
C THR A 234 -6.18 -6.07 -14.46
N LEU A 235 -5.60 -4.86 -14.47
CA LEU A 235 -4.69 -4.44 -15.54
C LEU A 235 -3.45 -5.35 -15.60
N ILE A 236 -2.81 -5.64 -14.46
CA ILE A 236 -1.66 -6.55 -14.39
C ILE A 236 -2.00 -7.89 -15.03
N GLU A 237 -3.19 -8.44 -14.78
CA GLU A 237 -3.62 -9.70 -15.38
C GLU A 237 -3.72 -9.66 -16.91
N MET A 238 -3.82 -8.47 -17.51
CA MET A 238 -3.89 -8.27 -18.96
C MET A 238 -2.54 -7.92 -19.61
N ILE A 239 -1.60 -7.35 -18.87
CA ILE A 239 -0.32 -6.87 -19.40
C ILE A 239 0.45 -7.99 -20.09
N GLY A 240 0.91 -7.76 -21.32
CA GLY A 240 1.74 -8.70 -22.08
C GLY A 240 0.96 -9.85 -22.71
N LEU A 241 -0.37 -9.73 -22.76
CA LEU A 241 -1.26 -10.62 -23.51
C LEU A 241 -1.74 -9.92 -24.78
N SER A 242 -1.71 -10.64 -25.90
CA SER A 242 -2.32 -10.19 -27.16
C SER A 242 -3.82 -10.47 -27.16
N GLY A 243 -4.61 -9.64 -27.85
CA GLY A 243 -6.01 -9.95 -28.15
C GLY A 243 -6.12 -11.14 -29.11
N GLU A 244 -7.16 -11.96 -28.95
CA GLU A 244 -7.53 -13.00 -29.93
C GLU A 244 -8.02 -12.41 -31.26
#